data_AF-A0A4D6HD75-F1
#
_entry.id   AF-A0A4D6HD75-F1
#
_cell.length_a   1.000
_cell.length_b   1.000
_cell.length_c   1.000
_cell.angle_alpha   90.00
_cell.angle_beta   90.00
_cell.angle_gamma   90.00
#
_symmetry.space_group_name_H-M   'P 1'
#
loop_
_entity.id
_entity.type
_entity.pdbx_description
1 polymer ?
#
loop_
_entity_poly.entity_id
_entity_poly.type
_entity_poly.pdbx_seq_one_letter_code
_entity_poly.pdbx_strand_id
1 'polypeptide(L)' 'MSQLWRRSTHRLLHLLPAVALGVFLYSPLRTLSEAVLVAQLLLFPSLALSGVLLWKGPRIRQWFGE' A
#
# COMPACT_ATOMS: atom_id res chain seq x y z
N MET A 1 -11.83 19.67 3.73
CA MET A 1 -10.80 18.72 4.23
C MET A 1 -9.43 19.19 3.79
N SER A 2 -8.50 19.40 4.72
CA SER A 2 -7.19 20.01 4.44
C SER A 2 -6.31 19.08 3.58
N GLN A 3 -5.51 19.64 2.67
CA GLN A 3 -4.57 18.89 1.79
C GLN A 3 -3.61 17.97 2.57
N LEU A 4 -3.30 18.34 3.83
CA LEU A 4 -2.49 17.56 4.76
C LEU A 4 -3.18 16.24 5.17
N TRP A 5 -4.50 16.27 5.38
CA TRP A 5 -5.28 15.09 5.74
C TRP A 5 -5.23 14.03 4.63
N ARG A 6 -5.39 14.47 3.37
CA ARG A 6 -5.38 13.58 2.20
C ARG A 6 -4.06 12.81 2.07
N ARG A 7 -2.92 13.48 2.24
CA ARG A 7 -1.59 12.83 2.19
C ARG A 7 -1.35 11.85 3.33
N SER A 8 -1.77 12.20 4.55
CA SER A 8 -1.65 11.29 5.70
C SER A 8 -2.51 10.03 5.55
N THR A 9 -3.71 10.14 5.00
CA THR A 9 -4.58 8.99 4.73
C THR A 9 -3.96 8.05 3.70
N HIS A 10 -3.45 8.56 2.58
CA HIS A 10 -2.77 7.72 1.58
C HIS A 10 -1.54 7.00 2.14
N ARG A 11 -0.78 7.67 3.01
CA ARG A 11 0.37 7.05 3.69
C ARG A 11 -0.06 5.93 4.63
N LEU A 12 -1.11 6.14 5.43
CA LEU A 12 -1.68 5.10 6.32
C LEU A 12 -2.20 3.90 5.53
N LEU A 13 -2.92 4.15 4.42
CA LEU A 13 -3.41 3.10 3.53
C LEU A 13 -2.29 2.26 2.89
N HIS A 14 -1.10 2.82 2.73
CA HIS A 14 0.08 2.07 2.26
C HIS A 14 0.80 1.33 3.40
N LEU A 15 0.94 1.99 4.56
CA LEU A 15 1.64 1.42 5.71
C LEU A 15 0.92 0.23 6.34
N LEU A 16 -0.41 0.25 6.41
CA LEU A 16 -1.19 -0.85 6.97
C LEU A 16 -0.93 -2.19 6.24
N PRO A 17 -1.08 -2.29 4.91
CA PRO A 17 -0.77 -3.53 4.20
C PRO A 17 0.74 -3.81 4.18
N ALA A 18 1.61 -2.80 4.27
CA ALA A 18 3.07 -3.01 4.37
C ALA A 18 3.44 -3.75 5.67
N VAL A 19 2.88 -3.31 6.79
CA VAL A 19 3.06 -3.97 8.09
C VAL A 19 2.44 -5.36 8.06
N ALA A 20 1.24 -5.52 7.50
CA ALA A 20 0.59 -6.83 7.38
C ALA A 20 1.42 -7.82 6.54
N LEU A 21 2.02 -7.36 5.43
CA LEU A 21 2.91 -8.16 4.60
C LEU A 21 4.19 -8.52 5.37
N GLY A 22 4.77 -7.58 6.12
CA GLY A 22 5.91 -7.85 7.01
C GLY A 22 5.59 -8.95 8.03
N VAL A 23 4.44 -8.85 8.70
CA VAL A 23 3.98 -9.90 9.63
C VAL A 23 3.82 -11.23 8.91
N PHE A 24 3.18 -11.25 7.74
CA PHE A 24 3.02 -12.48 6.95
C PHE A 24 4.36 -13.15 6.61
N LEU A 25 5.37 -12.37 6.23
CA LEU A 25 6.70 -12.88 5.86
C LEU A 25 7.49 -13.41 7.06
N TYR A 26 7.43 -12.71 8.20
CA TYR A 26 8.22 -13.05 9.39
C TYR A 26 7.49 -13.95 10.40
N SER A 27 6.26 -14.36 10.11
CA SER A 27 5.46 -15.26 10.95
C SER A 27 5.23 -16.62 10.27
N PRO A 28 4.73 -17.64 11.00
CA PRO A 28 4.32 -18.90 10.40
C PRO A 28 3.06 -18.78 9.52
N LEU A 29 2.44 -17.61 9.36
CA LEU A 29 1.22 -17.44 8.55
C LEU A 29 1.38 -17.92 7.10
N ARG A 30 2.61 -17.95 6.56
CA ARG A 30 2.91 -18.51 5.23
C ARG A 30 2.58 -20.00 5.08
N THR A 31 2.36 -20.74 6.17
CA THR A 31 1.96 -22.15 6.11
C THR A 31 0.44 -22.33 5.96
N LEU A 32 -0.34 -21.25 6.10
CA LEU A 32 -1.78 -21.26 5.92
C LEU A 32 -2.11 -20.81 4.49
N SER A 33 -2.76 -21.70 3.73
CA SER A 33 -3.12 -21.46 2.33
C SER A 33 -4.00 -20.21 2.15
N GLU A 34 -4.90 -19.95 3.10
CA GLU A 34 -5.77 -18.78 3.11
C GLU A 34 -4.97 -17.49 3.29
N ALA A 35 -3.97 -17.49 4.18
CA ALA A 35 -3.11 -16.33 4.40
C ALA A 35 -2.24 -16.04 3.18
N VAL A 36 -1.75 -17.08 2.49
CA VAL A 36 -1.01 -16.96 1.22
C VAL A 36 -1.88 -16.32 0.15
N LEU A 37 -3.14 -16.77 0.00
CA LEU A 37 -4.10 -16.19 -0.94
C LEU A 37 -4.37 -14.71 -0.64
N VAL A 38 -4.61 -14.36 0.63
CA VAL A 38 -4.80 -12.97 1.06
C VAL A 38 -3.57 -12.12 0.75
N ALA A 39 -2.36 -12.65 1.01
CA ALA A 39 -1.13 -11.92 0.72
C ALA A 39 -0.97 -11.65 -0.79
N GLN A 40 -1.25 -12.64 -1.63
CA GLN A 40 -1.08 -12.54 -3.08
C GLN A 40 -2.16 -11.71 -3.77
N LEU A 41 -3.42 -11.84 -3.36
CA LEU A 41 -4.55 -11.20 -4.04
C LEU A 41 -4.92 -9.84 -3.45
N LEU A 42 -4.65 -9.60 -2.16
CA LEU A 42 -5.05 -8.38 -1.48
C LEU A 42 -3.84 -7.54 -1.07
N LEU A 43 -2.93 -8.09 -0.27
CA LEU A 43 -1.82 -7.29 0.29
C LEU A 43 -0.87 -6.81 -0.80
N PHE A 44 -0.37 -7.71 -1.65
CA PHE A 44 0.61 -7.38 -2.67
C PHE A 44 0.09 -6.39 -3.72
N PRO A 45 -1.11 -6.59 -4.32
CA PRO A 45 -1.65 -5.65 -5.30
C PRO A 45 -1.99 -4.30 -4.67
N SER A 46 -2.56 -4.29 -3.46
CA SER A 46 -2.87 -3.04 -2.75
C SER A 46 -1.59 -2.25 -2.43
N LEU A 47 -0.51 -2.93 -2.02
CA LEU A 47 0.79 -2.31 -1.79
C LEU A 47 1.41 -1.76 -3.07
N ALA A 48 1.38 -2.53 -4.15
CA ALA A 48 1.89 -2.11 -5.44
C ALA A 48 1.14 -0.88 -5.95
N LEU A 49 -0.19 -0.91 -5.95
CA LEU A 49 -1.02 0.21 -6.41
C LEU A 49 -0.81 1.46 -5.54
N SER A 50 -0.87 1.32 -4.22
CA SER A 50 -0.65 2.46 -3.31
C SER A 50 0.77 3.01 -3.39
N GLY A 51 1.77 2.16 -3.55
CA GLY A 51 3.17 2.56 -3.76
C GLY A 51 3.37 3.32 -5.06
N VAL A 52 2.80 2.82 -6.17
CA VAL A 52 2.83 3.52 -7.47
C VAL A 52 2.11 4.87 -7.39
N LEU A 53 0.97 4.95 -6.71
CA LEU A 53 0.25 6.21 -6.53
C LEU A 53 1.03 7.22 -5.67
N LEU A 54 1.70 6.77 -4.61
CA LEU A 54 2.56 7.62 -3.79
C LEU A 54 3.81 8.08 -4.57
N TRP A 55 4.39 7.21 -5.39
CA TRP A 55 5.57 7.52 -6.19
C TRP A 55 5.27 8.45 -7.37
N LYS A 56 4.20 8.17 -8.12
CA LYS A 56 3.80 8.98 -9.27
C LYS A 56 2.94 10.19 -8.90
N GLY A 57 2.37 10.26 -7.71
CA GLY A 57 1.55 11.40 -7.26
C GLY A 57 2.26 12.75 -7.45
N PRO A 58 3.50 12.93 -6.98
CA PRO A 58 4.28 14.14 -7.24
C PRO A 58 4.57 14.39 -8.73
N ARG A 59 4.84 13.33 -9.50
CA ARG A 59 5.21 13.40 -10.92
C ARG A 59 4.02 13.70 -11.84
N ILE A 60 2.85 13.14 -11.57
CA ILE A 60 1.59 13.44 -12.27
C ILE A 60 1.17 14.89 -12.01
N ARG A 61 1.42 15.38 -10.79
CA ARG A 61 1.17 16.78 -10.44
C ARG A 61 2.10 17.78 -11.16
N GLN A 62 3.28 17.32 -11.62
CA GLN A 62 4.17 18.09 -12.50
C GLN A 62 3.77 18.02 -13.98
N TRP A 63 3.01 17.00 -14.40
CA TRP A 63 2.59 16.83 -15.80
C TRP A 63 1.22 17.45 -16.10
N PHE A 64 0.33 17.50 -15.10
CA PHE A 64 -1.04 18.04 -15.22
C PHE A 64 -1.26 19.37 -14.49
N GLY A 65 -0.19 19.98 -13.97
CA GLY A 65 -0.25 21.25 -13.26
C GLY A 65 0.78 22.23 -13.79
N GLU A 66 0.24 23.31 -14.37
CA GLU A 66 0.74 24.70 -14.46
C GLU A 66 1.99 25.05 -13.65
#